data_AF-A0A1E9ANG2-F1
#
_entry.id   AF-A0A1E9ANG2-F1
#
_cell.length_a   1.000
_cell.length_b   1.000
_cell.length_c   1.000
_cell.angle_alpha   90.00
_cell.angle_beta   90.00
_cell.angle_gamma   90.00
#
_symmetry.space_group_name_H-M   'P 1'
#
loop_
_entity.id
_entity.type
_entity.pdbx_description
1 polymer ?
#
loop_
_entity_poly.entity_id
_entity_poly.type
_entity_poly.pdbx_seq_one_letter_code
_entity_poly.pdbx_strand_id
1 'polypeptide(L)'
;MKRDKILKILEKIVIFLVTLVMISVLANQYIKTSAGAINETLRMAQIVLAILIVFLTLLMAIISKNKSLFFVLLGFYVLTALLFYVFKSANKI
;
A
#
# COMPACT_ATOMS: atom_id res chain seq x y z
N MET A 1 3.50 27.06 2.03
CA MET A 1 4.28 26.27 1.02
C MET A 1 3.42 26.11 -0.23
N LYS A 2 3.92 26.33 -1.45
CA LYS A 2 3.10 26.19 -2.69
C LYS A 2 2.57 24.75 -2.80
N ARG A 3 1.30 24.58 -3.17
CA ARG A 3 0.60 23.27 -3.27
C ARG A 3 1.41 22.24 -4.06
N ASP A 4 2.02 22.66 -5.16
CA ASP A 4 2.85 21.79 -6.01
C ASP A 4 4.09 21.25 -5.27
N LYS A 5 4.66 22.05 -4.37
CA LYS A 5 5.79 21.61 -3.54
C LYS A 5 5.35 20.54 -2.53
N ILE A 6 4.14 20.64 -1.99
CA ILE A 6 3.56 19.63 -1.09
C ILE A 6 3.32 18.32 -1.85
N LEU A 7 2.70 18.39 -3.04
CA LEU A 7 2.43 17.22 -3.87
C LEU A 7 3.71 16.50 -4.27
N LYS A 8 4.75 17.22 -4.69
CA LYS A 8 6.07 16.64 -5.02
C LYS A 8 6.75 15.95 -3.83
N ILE A 9 6.58 16.47 -2.62
CA ILE A 9 7.13 15.83 -1.41
C ILE A 9 6.34 14.57 -1.11
N LEU A 10 5.01 14.62 -1.16
CA LEU A 10 4.15 13.45 -0.98
C LEU A 10 4.49 12.35 -1.98
N GLU A 11 4.71 12.70 -3.24
CA GLU A 11 5.07 11.76 -4.30
C GLU A 11 6.38 11.03 -3.98
N LYS A 12 7.42 11.77 -3.58
CA LYS A 12 8.69 11.16 -3.17
C LYS A 12 8.54 10.24 -1.96
N ILE A 13 7.73 10.62 -0.98
CA ILE A 13 7.46 9.79 0.20
C ILE A 13 6.73 8.50 -0.21
N VAL A 14 5.70 8.59 -1.05
CA VAL A 14 4.95 7.42 -1.52
C VAL A 14 5.87 6.48 -2.30
N ILE A 15 6.69 6.99 -3.23
CA ILE A 15 7.65 6.17 -3.99
C ILE A 15 8.63 5.47 -3.04
N PHE A 16 9.15 6.18 -2.05
CA PHE A 16 10.04 5.60 -1.05
C PHE A 16 9.37 4.48 -0.24
N LEU A 17 8.15 4.69 0.23
CA LEU A 17 7.39 3.68 0.98
C LEU A 17 7.08 2.44 0.13
N VAL A 18 6.67 2.62 -1.13
CA VAL A 18 6.43 1.50 -2.06
C VAL A 18 7.72 0.70 -2.29
N THR A 19 8.85 1.39 -2.38
CA THR A 19 10.17 0.75 -2.51
C THR A 19 10.50 -0.07 -1.26
N LEU A 20 10.22 0.46 -0.06
CA LEU A 20 10.38 -0.30 1.19
C LEU A 20 9.49 -1.54 1.25
N VAL A 21 8.25 -1.47 0.78
CA VAL A 21 7.36 -2.64 0.69
C VAL A 21 7.99 -3.69 -0.22
N MET A 22 8.45 -3.32 -1.42
CA MET A 22 9.13 -4.23 -2.35
C MET A 22 10.36 -4.89 -1.72
N ILE A 23 11.23 -4.12 -1.07
CA ILE A 23 12.41 -4.64 -0.39
C ILE A 23 12.02 -5.60 0.73
N SER A 24 10.99 -5.27 1.52
CA SER A 24 10.49 -6.13 2.60
C SER A 24 9.92 -7.46 2.05
N VAL A 25 9.20 -7.42 0.93
CA VAL A 25 8.68 -8.63 0.27
C VAL A 25 9.83 -9.51 -0.21
N LEU A 26 10.84 -8.92 -0.86
CA LEU A 26 12.02 -9.65 -1.32
C LEU A 26 12.79 -10.24 -0.13
N ALA A 27 13.05 -9.44 0.91
CA ALA A 27 13.71 -9.90 2.13
C ALA A 27 12.96 -11.09 2.74
N ASN A 28 11.63 -11.05 2.77
CA ASN A 28 10.83 -12.17 3.27
C ASN A 28 10.91 -13.43 2.38
N GLN A 29 11.17 -13.30 1.08
CA GLN A 29 11.45 -14.46 0.21
C GLN A 29 12.84 -15.05 0.44
N TYR A 30 13.85 -14.22 0.73
CA TYR A 30 15.22 -14.65 1.01
C TYR A 30 15.40 -15.23 2.41
N ILE A 31 14.70 -14.66 3.40
CA ILE A 31 14.62 -15.17 4.76
C ILE A 31 13.65 -16.35 4.72
N LYS A 32 14.09 -17.48 4.18
CA LYS A 32 13.37 -18.76 4.31
C LYS A 32 13.28 -19.07 5.80
N THR A 33 12.16 -18.75 6.45
CA THR A 33 11.81 -19.44 7.69
C THR A 33 11.71 -20.93 7.33
N SER A 34 12.21 -21.81 8.19
CA SER A 34 12.42 -23.23 7.91
C SER A 34 11.15 -24.05 7.59
N ALA A 35 10.00 -23.40 7.37
CA ALA A 35 8.70 -24.04 7.12
C ALA A 35 7.88 -23.37 6.01
N GLY A 36 8.44 -22.48 5.18
CA GLY A 36 7.66 -21.77 4.15
C GLY A 36 6.67 -20.73 4.70
N ALA A 37 6.84 -20.35 5.97
CA ALA A 37 5.99 -19.36 6.64
C ALA A 37 6.53 -17.94 6.42
N ILE A 38 5.65 -17.02 6.07
CA ILE A 38 5.96 -15.58 6.03
C ILE A 38 6.37 -15.13 7.44
N ASN A 39 7.49 -14.41 7.58
CA ASN A 39 7.88 -13.83 8.85
C ASN A 39 6.79 -12.85 9.32
N GLU A 40 6.14 -13.13 10.45
CA GLU A 40 4.99 -12.36 10.94
C GLU A 40 5.32 -10.88 11.14
N THR A 41 6.54 -10.56 11.58
CA THR A 41 7.00 -9.18 11.77
C THR A 41 7.11 -8.44 10.44
N LEU A 42 7.70 -9.08 9.42
CA LEU A 42 7.79 -8.49 8.07
C LEU A 42 6.41 -8.34 7.43
N ARG A 43 5.52 -9.31 7.65
CA ARG A 43 4.11 -9.25 7.19
C ARG A 43 3.38 -8.06 7.81
N MET A 44 3.52 -7.87 9.13
CA MET A 44 2.87 -6.77 9.83
C MET A 44 3.40 -5.42 9.35
N ALA A 45 4.72 -5.30 9.15
CA ALA A 45 5.33 -4.10 8.58
C ALA A 45 4.80 -3.80 7.17
N GLN A 46 4.67 -4.81 6.30
CA GLN A 46 4.10 -4.65 4.96
C GLN A 46 2.65 -4.15 4.99
N ILE A 47 1.82 -4.69 5.90
CA ILE A 47 0.42 -4.27 6.06
C ILE A 47 0.35 -2.81 6.50
N VAL A 48 1.13 -2.42 7.51
CA VAL A 48 1.16 -1.03 8.02
C VAL A 48 1.63 -0.07 6.93
N LEU A 49 2.68 -0.41 6.18
CA LEU A 49 3.17 0.38 5.06
C LEU A 49 2.12 0.52 3.95
N ALA A 50 1.40 -0.56 3.62
CA ALA A 50 0.35 -0.53 2.61
C ALA A 50 -0.80 0.41 3.02
N ILE A 51 -1.26 0.34 4.28
CA ILE A 51 -2.29 1.25 4.81
C ILE A 51 -1.82 2.70 4.75
N LEU A 52 -0.56 2.97 5.10
CA LEU A 52 0.02 4.31 5.03
C LEU A 52 0.06 4.85 3.59
N ILE A 53 0.40 4.02 2.61
CA ILE A 53 0.40 4.38 1.18
C ILE A 53 -1.02 4.72 0.72
N VAL A 54 -2.02 3.91 1.10
CA VAL A 54 -3.44 4.18 0.79
C VAL A 54 -3.85 5.55 1.33
N PHE A 55 -3.50 5.85 2.58
CA PHE A 55 -3.82 7.14 3.18
C PHE A 55 -3.14 8.31 2.43
N LEU A 56 -1.84 8.20 2.15
CA LEU A 56 -1.07 9.25 1.48
C LEU A 56 -1.53 9.52 0.04
N THR A 57 -1.92 8.48 -0.69
CA THR A 57 -2.44 8.60 -2.07
C THR A 57 -3.83 9.24 -2.11
N LEU A 58 -4.72 8.89 -1.18
CA LEU A 58 -6.00 9.58 -1.01
C LEU A 58 -5.80 11.05 -0.62
N LEU A 59 -4.87 11.33 0.30
CA LEU A 59 -4.54 12.68 0.73
C LEU A 59 -3.94 13.51 -0.43
N MET A 60 -3.10 12.90 -1.28
CA MET A 60 -2.60 13.52 -2.50
C MET A 60 -3.74 13.88 -3.46
N ALA A 61 -4.71 12.99 -3.65
CA ALA A 61 -5.87 13.24 -4.50
C ALA A 61 -6.73 14.40 -3.95
N ILE A 62 -6.95 14.47 -2.64
CA ILE A 62 -7.65 15.59 -1.99
C ILE A 62 -6.90 16.90 -2.20
N ILE A 63 -5.59 16.94 -1.95
CA ILE A 63 -4.76 18.14 -2.11
C ILE A 63 -4.74 18.60 -3.58
N SER A 64 -4.68 17.67 -4.52
CA SER A 64 -4.73 17.97 -5.96
C SER A 64 -6.09 18.53 -6.41
N LYS A 65 -7.12 18.45 -5.56
CA LYS A 65 -8.53 18.75 -5.87
C LYS A 65 -9.09 17.93 -7.04
N ASN A 66 -8.44 16.83 -7.40
CA ASN A 66 -8.89 15.93 -8.45
C ASN A 66 -9.89 14.92 -7.88
N LYS A 67 -11.18 15.28 -7.95
CA LYS A 67 -12.27 14.42 -7.45
C LYS A 67 -12.34 13.08 -8.17
N SER A 68 -12.10 13.07 -9.49
CA SER A 68 -12.10 11.84 -10.28
C SER A 68 -11.03 10.87 -9.79
N LEU A 69 -9.78 11.34 -9.65
CA LEU A 69 -8.68 10.54 -9.11
C LEU A 69 -8.99 9.99 -7.72
N PHE A 70 -9.58 10.80 -6.84
CA PHE A 70 -9.96 10.36 -5.49
C PHE A 70 -10.97 9.21 -5.53
N PHE A 71 -12.05 9.32 -6.32
CA PHE A 71 -13.04 8.26 -6.41
C PHE A 71 -12.52 7.00 -7.11
N VAL A 72 -11.64 7.14 -8.10
CA VAL A 72 -10.96 6.01 -8.74
C VAL A 72 -10.09 5.26 -7.72
N LEU A 73 -9.28 5.98 -6.94
CA LEU A 73 -8.45 5.37 -5.89
C LEU A 73 -9.31 4.70 -4.81
N LEU A 74 -10.35 5.39 -4.34
CA LEU A 74 -11.28 4.85 -3.35
C LEU A 74 -11.95 3.56 -3.86
N GLY A 75 -12.47 3.57 -5.09
CA GLY A 75 -13.06 2.40 -5.74
C GLY A 75 -12.06 1.25 -5.88
N PHE A 76 -10.83 1.55 -6.32
CA PHE A 76 -9.76 0.56 -6.42
C PHE A 76 -9.45 -0.11 -5.07
N TYR A 77 -9.34 0.67 -3.99
CA TYR A 77 -9.07 0.13 -2.66
C TYR A 77 -10.22 -0.69 -2.10
N VAL A 78 -11.47 -0.25 -2.30
CA VAL A 78 -12.66 -1.01 -1.91
C VAL A 78 -12.75 -2.32 -2.68
N LEU A 79 -12.52 -2.30 -3.99
CA LEU A 79 -12.52 -3.50 -4.83
C LEU A 79 -11.42 -4.48 -4.39
N THR A 80 -10.23 -3.98 -4.08
CA THR A 80 -9.12 -4.80 -3.58
C THR A 80 -9.47 -5.47 -2.25
N ALA A 81 -10.09 -4.74 -1.32
CA ALA A 81 -10.55 -5.30 -0.06
C ALA A 81 -11.64 -6.37 -0.24
N LEU A 82 -12.58 -6.14 -1.16
CA LEU A 82 -13.61 -7.12 -1.51
C LEU A 82 -13.02 -8.38 -2.14
N LEU A 83 -12.10 -8.22 -3.09
CA LEU A 83 -11.41 -9.36 -3.70
C LEU A 83 -10.67 -10.16 -2.63
N PHE A 84 -9.91 -9.49 -1.76
CA PHE A 84 -9.22 -10.16 -0.65
C PHE A 84 -10.19 -10.94 0.24
N TYR A 85 -11.34 -10.36 0.59
CA TYR A 85 -12.37 -11.03 1.38
C TYR A 85 -12.91 -12.29 0.68
N VAL A 86 -13.25 -12.18 -0.61
CA VAL A 86 -13.77 -13.31 -1.41
C VAL A 86 -12.74 -14.43 -1.50
N PHE A 87 -11.49 -14.10 -1.80
CA PHE A 87 -10.42 -15.10 -1.92
C PHE A 87 -10.10 -15.79 -0.59
N LYS A 88 -10.10 -15.03 0.51
CA LYS A 88 -9.92 -15.57 1.87
C LYS A 88 -11.08 -16.48 2.26
N SER A 89 -12.33 -16.07 1.98
CA SER A 89 -13.52 -16.89 2.25
C SER A 89 -13.53 -18.18 1.42
N ALA A 90 -12.94 -18.16 0.22
CA ALA A 90 -12.80 -19.33 -0.64
C ALA A 90 -11.61 -20.23 -0.25
N ASN A 91 -10.91 -19.94 0.85
CA ASN A 91 -9.72 -20.66 1.32
C ASN A 91 -8.60 -20.76 0.27
N LYS A 92 -8.54 -19.77 -0.66
CA LYS A 92 -7.53 -19.71 -1.72
C LYS A 92 -6.28 -18.92 -1.33
N ILE A 93 -6.34 -18.17 -0.22
CA ILE A 93 -5.26 -17.37 0.39
C ILE A 93 -5.56 -17.25 1.88
#